data_AF-A0A845JTM8-F1
#
_entry.id   AF-A0A845JTM8-F1
#
_cell.length_a   1.000
_cell.length_b   1.000
_cell.length_c   1.000
_cell.angle_alpha   90.00
_cell.angle_beta   90.00
_cell.angle_gamma   90.00
#
_symmetry.space_group_name_H-M   'P 1'
#
loop_
_entity.id
_entity.type
_entity.pdbx_description
1 polymer ?
#
loop_
_entity_poly.entity_id
_entity_poly.type
_entity_poly.pdbx_seq_one_letter_code
_entity_poly.pdbx_strand_id
1 'polypeptide(L)'
;MSKNSKINKTGLAVLFYFLFSFPGWVSADPPPISYYSNNPIVAEVDGEPIYLDDLKHIRIQEALVQLHQMQTRALKERLLEELAKKHPELSVKKKLKISDVEIKKFYDGTPGIKELGNLNQMRGEIKDYLQNSYRNTSIEQNYQYAVEQGWAKVYLTPPNDFHLVAGIGTAMLWSAENKTARVFVLEYSDFQCPFCKRVQKTLQKIRKIYPHAVQFGYRHFPLPFHEEAKSLSQAVECARDQNKFWELQSWFYENLSQASTKDKVLEAARISGIKDMDEFKSCWQNGKYEKRVEKDIRDGVKIGIQGTPTFLVGSYDHESGMVSGEMFSGAVSEEKFVKTIEKYLALTGTEAKLNP
;
A
#
# COMPACT_ATOMS: atom_id res chain seq x y z
N MET A 1 74.17 -36.20 -32.09
CA MET A 1 74.06 -36.77 -30.71
C MET A 1 73.98 -35.56 -29.77
N SER A 2 72.88 -35.33 -29.04
CA SER A 2 72.62 -35.83 -27.67
C SER A 2 73.71 -35.39 -26.68
N LYS A 3 73.46 -34.68 -25.57
CA LYS A 3 72.20 -34.34 -24.85
C LYS A 3 72.43 -33.22 -23.81
N ASN A 4 71.34 -32.63 -23.29
CA ASN A 4 71.13 -32.08 -21.93
C ASN A 4 72.02 -30.90 -21.42
N SER A 5 71.47 -29.72 -21.09
CA SER A 5 70.72 -29.31 -19.85
C SER A 5 71.65 -28.78 -18.74
N LYS A 6 71.31 -27.78 -17.90
CA LYS A 6 70.16 -26.85 -17.78
C LYS A 6 70.58 -25.72 -16.79
N ILE A 7 70.13 -24.47 -17.03
CA ILE A 7 69.71 -23.44 -16.03
C ILE A 7 70.73 -22.99 -14.93
N ASN A 8 71.06 -21.68 -14.89
CA ASN A 8 70.53 -20.78 -13.83
C ASN A 8 70.69 -19.26 -14.12
N LYS A 9 70.01 -18.43 -13.31
CA LYS A 9 69.68 -17.00 -13.54
C LYS A 9 70.64 -15.96 -12.92
N THR A 10 70.85 -14.85 -13.65
CA THR A 10 70.92 -13.40 -13.26
C THR A 10 70.87 -12.56 -14.58
N GLY A 11 70.64 -11.23 -14.63
CA GLY A 11 70.20 -10.22 -13.65
C GLY A 11 70.35 -8.77 -14.20
N LEU A 12 69.43 -7.84 -13.89
CA LEU A 12 69.36 -6.41 -14.32
C LEU A 12 69.14 -6.16 -15.84
N ALA A 13 68.07 -5.47 -16.29
CA ALA A 13 67.71 -4.02 -16.23
C ALA A 13 68.39 -3.19 -17.36
N VAL A 14 67.80 -2.19 -18.05
CA VAL A 14 66.49 -1.48 -18.08
C VAL A 14 66.50 -0.66 -19.42
N LEU A 15 65.42 -0.34 -20.17
CA LEU A 15 64.47 0.79 -20.03
C LEU A 15 63.44 0.79 -21.20
N PHE A 16 62.31 1.49 -21.02
CA PHE A 16 61.14 1.62 -21.91
C PHE A 16 61.34 2.41 -23.22
N TYR A 17 60.49 2.14 -24.23
CA TYR A 17 59.58 3.16 -24.79
C TYR A 17 58.27 2.52 -25.30
N PHE A 18 57.12 3.16 -25.02
CA PHE A 18 55.77 2.67 -25.37
C PHE A 18 55.24 3.37 -26.63
N LEU A 19 54.59 2.61 -27.52
CA LEU A 19 53.69 3.15 -28.55
C LEU A 19 52.32 2.48 -28.40
N PHE A 20 51.35 3.23 -27.86
CA PHE A 20 49.97 2.77 -27.71
C PHE A 20 49.27 2.73 -29.08
N SER A 21 48.88 1.54 -29.51
CA SER A 21 47.82 1.35 -30.52
C SER A 21 46.55 0.91 -29.78
N PHE A 22 45.63 1.85 -29.55
CA PHE A 22 44.31 1.50 -29.03
C PHE A 22 43.46 0.84 -30.13
N PRO A 23 42.84 -0.33 -29.89
CA PRO A 23 41.77 -0.79 -30.77
C PRO A 23 40.60 0.18 -30.63
N GLY A 24 40.11 0.71 -31.75
CA GLY A 24 38.98 1.62 -31.77
C GLY A 24 37.74 0.92 -31.22
N TRP A 25 37.24 1.38 -30.07
CA TRP A 25 35.91 1.01 -29.61
C TRP A 25 34.89 1.67 -30.52
N VAL A 26 34.35 0.90 -31.47
CA VAL A 26 33.10 1.25 -32.14
C VAL A 26 32.00 1.08 -31.11
N SER A 27 31.63 2.18 -30.45
CA SER A 27 30.34 2.26 -29.77
C SER A 27 29.29 2.14 -30.87
N ALA A 28 28.50 1.06 -30.85
CA ALA A 28 27.26 1.06 -31.60
C ALA A 28 26.35 2.09 -30.96
N ASP A 29 25.99 3.15 -31.69
CA ASP A 29 24.92 4.04 -31.23
C ASP A 29 23.65 3.18 -31.02
N PRO A 30 22.99 3.28 -29.85
CA PRO A 30 21.74 2.55 -29.64
C PRO A 30 20.73 3.00 -30.70
N PRO A 31 19.97 2.07 -31.32
CA PRO A 31 19.03 2.41 -32.36
C PRO A 31 17.98 3.41 -31.81
N PRO A 32 17.47 4.33 -32.65
CA PRO A 32 16.58 5.39 -32.19
C PRO A 32 15.33 4.81 -31.54
N ILE A 33 15.19 5.00 -30.23
CA ILE A 33 14.08 4.48 -29.44
C ILE A 33 12.79 5.18 -29.88
N SER A 34 12.00 4.50 -30.70
CA SER A 34 10.71 5.00 -31.20
C SER A 34 9.62 3.95 -31.08
N TYR A 35 9.16 3.71 -29.85
CA TYR A 35 7.85 3.11 -29.59
C TYR A 35 7.22 3.75 -28.36
N TYR A 36 5.99 4.25 -28.52
CA TYR A 36 5.11 4.58 -27.40
C TYR A 36 4.69 3.28 -26.70
N SER A 37 5.55 2.77 -25.81
CA SER A 37 5.20 1.71 -24.87
C SER A 37 4.47 2.31 -23.67
N ASN A 38 3.41 1.66 -23.20
CA ASN A 38 2.78 1.99 -21.92
C ASN A 38 3.69 1.65 -20.72
N ASN A 39 4.74 0.85 -20.94
CA ASN A 39 5.75 0.49 -19.96
C ASN A 39 7.14 0.46 -20.64
N PRO A 40 7.81 1.62 -20.82
CA PRO A 40 9.14 1.69 -21.43
C PRO A 40 10.23 1.18 -20.46
N ILE A 41 11.37 0.78 -21.01
CA ILE A 41 12.61 0.62 -20.23
C ILE A 41 13.08 2.01 -19.79
N VAL A 42 13.33 2.19 -18.49
CA VAL A 42 13.75 3.46 -17.87
C VAL A 42 15.22 3.45 -17.43
N ALA A 43 15.81 2.27 -17.25
CA ALA A 43 17.24 2.09 -17.00
C ALA A 43 17.66 0.65 -17.37
N GLU A 44 18.96 0.40 -17.44
CA GLU A 44 19.56 -0.93 -17.56
C GLU A 44 20.73 -1.02 -16.57
N VAL A 45 20.87 -2.13 -15.86
CA VAL A 45 21.93 -2.37 -14.86
C VAL A 45 22.54 -3.73 -15.11
N ASP A 46 23.83 -3.77 -15.46
CA ASP A 46 24.59 -5.00 -15.79
C ASP A 46 23.91 -5.89 -16.86
N GLY A 47 23.13 -5.29 -17.77
CA GLY A 47 22.37 -5.98 -18.82
C GLY A 47 20.91 -6.30 -18.48
N GLU A 48 20.49 -6.08 -17.22
CA GLU A 48 19.11 -6.28 -16.78
C GLU A 48 18.29 -4.98 -16.93
N PRO A 49 17.20 -4.97 -17.72
CA PRO A 49 16.37 -3.78 -17.91
C PRO A 49 15.44 -3.54 -16.72
N ILE A 50 15.35 -2.26 -16.31
CA ILE A 50 14.35 -1.75 -15.37
C ILE A 50 13.27 -1.05 -16.20
N TYR A 51 12.01 -1.42 -15.99
CA TYR A 51 10.86 -0.84 -16.67
C TYR A 51 10.19 0.27 -15.83
N LEU A 52 9.41 1.15 -16.47
CA LEU A 52 8.64 2.19 -15.78
C LEU A 52 7.71 1.60 -14.71
N ASP A 53 7.15 0.42 -14.98
CA ASP A 53 6.31 -0.33 -14.05
C ASP A 53 7.08 -0.86 -12.83
N ASP A 54 8.40 -1.06 -12.91
CA ASP A 54 9.24 -1.42 -11.75
C ASP A 54 9.44 -0.22 -10.82
N LEU A 55 9.17 1.00 -11.29
CA LEU A 55 9.14 2.21 -10.46
C LEU A 55 7.79 2.39 -9.74
N LYS A 56 6.80 1.49 -9.91
CA LYS A 56 5.49 1.57 -9.22
C LYS A 56 5.69 1.62 -7.71
N HIS A 57 5.24 2.72 -7.11
CA HIS A 57 5.46 3.02 -5.70
C HIS A 57 4.23 3.73 -5.12
N ILE A 58 3.85 3.44 -3.88
CA ILE A 58 2.65 4.02 -3.24
C ILE A 58 2.62 5.55 -3.32
N ARG A 59 3.70 6.25 -2.97
CA ARG A 59 3.85 7.72 -3.16
C ARG A 59 3.64 8.23 -4.60
N ILE A 60 3.98 7.45 -5.63
CA ILE A 60 3.72 7.82 -7.03
C ILE A 60 2.23 7.65 -7.32
N GLN A 61 1.60 6.56 -6.84
CA GLN A 61 0.14 6.41 -6.94
C GLN A 61 -0.60 7.52 -6.19
N GLU A 62 -0.16 7.88 -4.97
CA GLU A 62 -0.70 9.01 -4.21
C GLU A 62 -0.56 10.33 -4.97
N ALA A 63 0.59 10.59 -5.60
CA ALA A 63 0.80 11.76 -6.43
C ALA A 63 -0.09 11.76 -7.70
N LEU A 64 -0.28 10.62 -8.35
CA LEU A 64 -1.20 10.47 -9.48
C LEU A 64 -2.67 10.67 -9.07
N VAL A 65 -3.07 10.16 -7.91
CA VAL A 65 -4.40 10.36 -7.33
C VAL A 65 -4.61 11.84 -6.95
N GLN A 66 -3.63 12.49 -6.33
CA GLN A 66 -3.67 13.93 -6.03
C GLN A 66 -3.76 14.77 -7.31
N LEU A 67 -2.94 14.46 -8.32
CA LEU A 67 -2.98 15.11 -9.63
C LEU A 67 -4.36 14.95 -10.29
N HIS A 68 -4.92 13.75 -10.28
CA HIS A 68 -6.27 13.50 -10.82
C HIS A 68 -7.37 14.23 -10.02
N GLN A 69 -7.25 14.35 -8.69
CA GLN A 69 -8.17 15.16 -7.88
C GLN A 69 -8.09 16.65 -8.24
N MET A 70 -6.87 17.18 -8.42
CA MET A 70 -6.62 18.56 -8.87
C MET A 70 -7.20 18.80 -10.27
N GLN A 71 -6.93 17.89 -11.21
CA GLN A 71 -7.48 17.92 -12.57
C GLN A 71 -9.01 17.85 -12.56
N THR A 72 -9.60 16.97 -11.75
CA THR A 72 -11.06 16.84 -11.61
C THR A 72 -11.69 18.12 -11.07
N ARG A 73 -11.09 18.77 -10.06
CA ARG A 73 -11.57 20.06 -9.56
C ARG A 73 -11.50 21.15 -10.62
N ALA A 74 -10.36 21.28 -11.30
CA ALA A 74 -10.15 22.26 -12.36
C ALA A 74 -11.13 22.03 -13.54
N LEU A 75 -11.35 20.77 -13.90
CA LEU A 75 -12.32 20.37 -14.93
C LEU A 75 -13.75 20.77 -14.55
N LYS A 76 -14.18 20.50 -13.30
CA LYS A 76 -15.50 20.89 -12.80
C LYS A 76 -15.73 22.40 -12.93
N GLU A 77 -14.78 23.21 -12.46
CA GLU A 77 -14.88 24.67 -12.57
C GLU A 77 -14.91 25.13 -14.04
N ARG A 78 -14.02 24.60 -14.89
CA ARG A 78 -13.95 24.99 -16.31
C ARG A 78 -15.17 24.58 -17.12
N LEU A 79 -15.71 23.39 -16.88
CA LEU A 79 -16.91 22.85 -17.51
C LEU A 79 -18.11 23.75 -17.20
N LEU A 80 -18.28 24.17 -15.95
CA LEU A 80 -19.37 25.07 -15.56
C LEU A 80 -19.18 26.49 -16.11
N GLU A 81 -17.94 27.00 -16.25
CA GLU A 81 -17.68 28.26 -16.96
C GLU A 81 -18.09 28.22 -18.44
N GLU A 82 -17.85 27.09 -19.12
CA GLU A 82 -18.26 26.90 -20.52
C GLU A 82 -19.78 26.76 -20.65
N LEU A 83 -20.43 25.97 -19.79
CA LEU A 83 -21.89 25.85 -19.79
C LEU A 83 -22.60 27.14 -19.40
N ALA A 84 -22.03 27.97 -18.52
CA ALA A 84 -22.60 29.24 -18.10
C ALA A 84 -22.84 30.25 -19.25
N LYS A 85 -22.24 30.03 -20.42
CA LYS A 85 -22.51 30.81 -21.65
C LYS A 85 -23.91 30.55 -22.22
N LYS A 86 -24.51 29.39 -21.93
CA LYS A 86 -25.86 28.98 -22.35
C LYS A 86 -26.82 28.78 -21.16
N HIS A 87 -26.26 28.51 -19.98
CA HIS A 87 -26.94 28.18 -18.73
C HIS A 87 -26.44 29.11 -17.60
N PRO A 88 -26.76 30.42 -17.59
CA PRO A 88 -26.18 31.40 -16.67
C PRO A 88 -26.33 31.06 -15.18
N GLU A 89 -27.34 30.25 -14.84
CA GLU A 89 -27.59 29.68 -13.52
C GLU A 89 -26.43 28.83 -12.98
N LEU A 90 -25.62 28.22 -13.86
CA LEU A 90 -24.48 27.36 -13.50
C LEU A 90 -23.19 28.14 -13.16
N SER A 91 -23.22 29.48 -13.21
CA SER A 91 -22.02 30.33 -13.11
C SER A 91 -21.31 30.26 -11.74
N VAL A 92 -20.08 29.74 -11.76
CA VAL A 92 -19.18 29.59 -10.58
C VAL A 92 -18.60 30.90 -10.03
N LYS A 93 -18.88 32.05 -10.67
CA LYS A 93 -18.38 33.39 -10.31
C LYS A 93 -19.26 34.13 -9.31
N LYS A 94 -20.48 33.63 -9.04
CA LYS A 94 -21.44 34.25 -8.13
C LYS A 94 -20.99 34.07 -6.67
N LYS A 95 -20.41 35.11 -6.07
CA LYS A 95 -20.08 35.11 -4.62
C LYS A 95 -21.35 34.98 -3.79
N LEU A 96 -21.46 33.88 -3.04
CA LEU A 96 -22.56 33.66 -2.10
C LEU A 96 -22.42 34.59 -0.89
N LYS A 97 -23.52 35.22 -0.49
CA LYS A 97 -23.57 36.05 0.73
C LYS A 97 -23.83 35.14 1.93
N ILE A 98 -22.89 35.09 2.87
CA ILE A 98 -23.09 34.43 4.16
C ILE A 98 -23.64 35.45 5.15
N SER A 99 -24.70 35.07 5.86
CA SER A 99 -25.34 35.88 6.89
C SER A 99 -24.62 35.78 8.24
N ASP A 100 -24.82 36.81 9.07
CA ASP A 100 -24.31 36.83 10.43
C ASP A 100 -24.86 35.70 11.32
N VAL A 101 -26.06 35.21 10.98
CA VAL A 101 -26.72 34.07 11.63
C VAL A 101 -26.00 32.76 11.32
N GLU A 102 -25.58 32.54 10.07
CA GLU A 102 -24.83 31.35 9.67
C GLU A 102 -23.43 31.31 10.31
N ILE A 103 -22.74 32.45 10.34
CA ILE A 103 -21.44 32.59 11.02
C ILE A 103 -21.58 32.25 12.51
N LYS A 104 -22.60 32.81 13.19
CA LYS A 104 -22.86 32.52 14.60
C LYS A 104 -23.22 31.04 14.82
N LYS A 105 -24.08 30.46 13.97
CA LYS A 105 -24.47 29.04 14.04
C LYS A 105 -23.27 28.11 13.87
N PHE A 106 -22.36 28.41 12.94
CA PHE A 106 -21.13 27.65 12.76
C PHE A 106 -20.23 27.75 14.00
N TYR A 107 -20.02 28.96 14.53
CA TYR A 107 -19.20 29.18 15.73
C TYR A 107 -19.78 28.50 16.99
N ASP A 108 -21.09 28.55 17.19
CA ASP A 108 -21.71 27.92 18.35
C ASP A 108 -21.77 26.39 18.24
N GLY A 109 -21.85 25.86 17.01
CA GLY A 109 -21.97 24.43 16.72
C GLY A 109 -20.66 23.67 16.46
N THR A 110 -19.51 24.36 16.35
CA THR A 110 -18.22 23.72 16.08
C THR A 110 -17.46 23.43 17.39
N PRO A 111 -17.19 22.16 17.74
CA PRO A 111 -16.38 21.84 18.93
C PRO A 111 -14.97 22.44 18.86
N GLY A 112 -14.43 22.88 20.00
CA GLY A 112 -13.08 23.44 20.12
C GLY A 112 -12.87 24.85 19.54
N ILE A 113 -13.76 25.37 18.68
CA ILE A 113 -13.54 26.67 18.01
C ILE A 113 -13.41 27.85 18.99
N LYS A 114 -14.06 27.75 20.15
CA LYS A 114 -14.03 28.76 21.23
C LYS A 114 -12.68 28.85 21.95
N GLU A 115 -11.80 27.88 21.75
CA GLU A 115 -10.43 27.86 22.27
C GLU A 115 -9.48 28.64 21.33
N LEU A 116 -9.85 28.83 20.06
CA LEU A 116 -9.05 29.52 19.05
C LEU A 116 -9.28 31.04 19.03
N GLY A 117 -10.43 31.51 19.53
CA GLY A 117 -10.77 32.92 19.60
C GLY A 117 -12.24 33.17 19.83
N ASN A 118 -12.62 34.43 20.03
CA ASN A 118 -14.03 34.83 20.14
C ASN A 118 -14.69 35.05 18.76
N LEU A 119 -16.02 35.04 18.72
CA LEU A 119 -16.82 35.20 17.49
C LEU A 119 -16.46 36.45 16.65
N ASN A 120 -16.03 37.55 17.27
CA ASN A 120 -15.65 38.76 16.54
C ASN A 120 -14.28 38.61 15.88
N GLN A 121 -13.32 37.98 16.57
CA GLN A 121 -11.99 37.68 16.03
C GLN A 121 -12.09 36.71 14.84
N MET A 122 -12.83 35.61 15.00
CA MET A 122 -12.92 34.54 14.00
C MET A 122 -13.93 34.83 12.87
N ARG A 123 -14.62 35.98 12.89
CA ARG A 123 -15.73 36.30 11.98
C ARG A 123 -15.34 36.20 10.50
N GLY A 124 -14.15 36.71 10.16
CA GLY A 124 -13.63 36.71 8.79
C GLY A 124 -13.34 35.31 8.28
N GLU A 125 -12.55 34.54 9.04
CA GLU A 125 -12.16 33.17 8.71
C GLU A 125 -13.36 32.23 8.55
N ILE A 126 -14.34 32.32 9.47
CA ILE A 126 -15.57 31.52 9.40
C ILE A 126 -16.38 31.90 8.15
N LYS A 127 -16.48 33.19 7.82
CA LYS A 127 -17.16 33.66 6.62
C LYS A 127 -16.49 33.13 5.35
N ASP A 128 -15.17 33.22 5.26
CA ASP A 128 -14.40 32.76 4.08
C ASP A 128 -14.47 31.23 3.95
N TYR A 129 -14.41 30.50 5.06
CA TYR A 129 -14.65 29.05 5.11
C TYR A 129 -16.04 28.68 4.60
N LEU A 130 -17.09 29.32 5.12
CA LEU A 130 -18.48 29.07 4.70
C LEU A 130 -18.70 29.44 3.22
N GLN A 131 -18.14 30.55 2.74
CA GLN A 131 -18.19 30.92 1.32
C GLN A 131 -17.54 29.87 0.42
N ASN A 132 -16.35 29.38 0.79
CA ASN A 132 -15.65 28.35 0.04
C ASN A 132 -16.39 27.00 0.09
N SER A 133 -16.92 26.62 1.25
CA SER A 133 -17.71 25.41 1.45
C SER A 133 -18.96 25.40 0.56
N TYR A 134 -19.78 26.45 0.62
CA TYR A 134 -20.98 26.55 -0.22
C TYR A 134 -20.66 26.66 -1.72
N ARG A 135 -19.58 27.36 -2.09
CA ARG A 135 -19.11 27.41 -3.49
C ARG A 135 -18.75 26.01 -4.00
N ASN A 136 -17.97 25.24 -3.24
CA ASN A 136 -17.59 23.88 -3.63
C ASN A 136 -18.81 22.94 -3.72
N THR A 137 -19.76 23.04 -2.78
CA THR A 137 -21.02 22.28 -2.83
C THR A 137 -21.84 22.61 -4.07
N SER A 138 -21.98 23.89 -4.41
CA SER A 138 -22.70 24.33 -5.62
C SER A 138 -21.99 23.90 -6.90
N ILE A 139 -20.65 23.93 -6.95
CA ILE A 139 -19.87 23.39 -8.07
C ILE A 139 -20.16 21.90 -8.24
N GLU A 140 -20.16 21.11 -7.16
CA GLU A 140 -20.44 19.68 -7.24
C GLU A 140 -21.86 19.41 -7.77
N GLN A 141 -22.87 20.03 -7.18
CA GLN A 141 -24.28 19.86 -7.57
C GLN A 141 -24.51 20.25 -9.03
N ASN A 142 -24.01 21.41 -9.45
CA ASN A 142 -24.15 21.89 -10.83
C ASN A 142 -23.40 20.98 -11.82
N TYR A 143 -22.25 20.43 -11.44
CA TYR A 143 -21.50 19.48 -12.26
C TYR A 143 -22.25 18.16 -12.44
N GLN A 144 -22.78 17.58 -11.35
CA GLN A 144 -23.56 16.33 -11.44
C GLN A 144 -24.80 16.54 -12.31
N TYR A 145 -25.55 17.62 -12.09
CA TYR A 145 -26.70 17.99 -12.92
C TYR A 145 -26.31 18.14 -14.41
N ALA A 146 -25.20 18.81 -14.73
CA ALA A 146 -24.74 18.96 -16.11
C ALA A 146 -24.36 17.63 -16.79
N VAL A 147 -23.88 16.65 -16.03
CA VAL A 147 -23.60 15.29 -16.53
C VAL A 147 -24.92 14.51 -16.71
N GLU A 148 -25.84 14.59 -15.75
CA GLU A 148 -27.17 13.96 -15.82
C GLU A 148 -28.02 14.45 -17.00
N GLN A 149 -27.97 15.76 -17.29
CA GLN A 149 -28.63 16.34 -18.47
C GLN A 149 -27.92 16.01 -19.80
N GLY A 150 -26.77 15.33 -19.76
CA GLY A 150 -25.95 15.01 -20.94
C GLY A 150 -25.27 16.23 -21.58
N TRP A 151 -25.31 17.40 -20.94
CA TRP A 151 -24.65 18.63 -21.40
C TRP A 151 -23.13 18.53 -21.29
N ALA A 152 -22.63 17.70 -20.37
CA ALA A 152 -21.24 17.35 -20.19
C ALA A 152 -20.99 15.85 -20.44
N LYS A 153 -19.97 15.55 -21.24
CA LYS A 153 -19.37 14.21 -21.34
C LYS A 153 -17.94 14.29 -20.82
N VAL A 154 -17.62 13.49 -19.82
CA VAL A 154 -16.34 13.55 -19.10
C VAL A 154 -15.50 12.34 -19.46
N TYR A 155 -14.31 12.61 -20.03
CA TYR A 155 -13.34 11.59 -20.44
C TYR A 155 -12.10 11.54 -19.55
N LEU A 156 -12.04 12.37 -18.49
CA LEU A 156 -11.00 12.30 -17.47
C LEU A 156 -11.26 11.07 -16.60
N THR A 157 -10.59 9.97 -16.91
CA THR A 157 -10.58 8.77 -16.08
C THR A 157 -9.69 8.99 -14.85
N PRO A 158 -9.91 8.26 -13.74
CA PRO A 158 -8.86 8.11 -12.73
C PRO A 158 -7.58 7.57 -13.39
N PRO A 159 -6.39 7.81 -12.79
CA PRO A 159 -5.21 7.05 -13.19
C PRO A 159 -5.57 5.56 -13.07
N ASN A 160 -5.07 4.73 -13.99
CA ASN A 160 -5.19 3.28 -13.80
C ASN A 160 -4.71 2.97 -12.40
N ASP A 161 -5.56 2.31 -11.60
CA ASP A 161 -5.11 1.75 -10.34
C ASP A 161 -3.87 0.92 -10.69
N PHE A 162 -2.70 1.27 -10.15
CA PHE A 162 -1.58 0.34 -10.19
C PHE A 162 -2.04 -0.87 -9.39
N HIS A 163 -2.58 -1.88 -10.08
CA HIS A 163 -2.93 -3.15 -9.50
C HIS A 163 -1.63 -3.71 -8.92
N LEU A 164 -1.48 -3.57 -7.60
CA LEU A 164 -0.31 -4.06 -6.91
C LEU A 164 -0.48 -5.57 -6.86
N VAL A 165 0.29 -6.25 -7.70
CA VAL A 165 0.25 -7.70 -7.80
C VAL A 165 1.25 -8.26 -6.79
N ALA A 166 0.77 -8.90 -5.73
CA ALA A 166 1.60 -9.51 -4.71
C ALA A 166 1.25 -10.98 -4.50
N GLY A 167 2.27 -11.83 -4.44
CA GLY A 167 2.08 -13.21 -4.03
C GLY A 167 1.78 -13.30 -2.54
N ILE A 168 0.80 -14.14 -2.15
CA ILE A 168 0.49 -14.38 -0.74
C ILE A 168 1.68 -15.02 -0.01
N GLY A 169 2.51 -15.77 -0.74
CA GLY A 169 3.80 -16.28 -0.28
C GLY A 169 3.69 -17.08 1.01
N THR A 170 4.33 -16.59 2.07
CA THR A 170 4.40 -17.24 3.39
C THR A 170 3.25 -16.91 4.34
N ALA A 171 2.24 -16.15 3.88
CA ALA A 171 1.11 -15.70 4.69
C ALA A 171 0.44 -16.84 5.47
N MET A 172 -0.02 -16.54 6.69
CA MET A 172 -0.96 -17.41 7.39
C MET A 172 -2.37 -17.07 6.93
N LEU A 173 -3.10 -18.07 6.41
CA LEU A 173 -4.48 -17.92 5.98
C LEU A 173 -5.45 -18.04 7.15
N TRP A 174 -6.51 -17.23 7.14
CA TRP A 174 -7.53 -17.21 8.18
C TRP A 174 -8.39 -18.48 8.16
N SER A 175 -8.75 -18.96 6.97
CA SER A 175 -9.42 -20.25 6.78
C SER A 175 -8.69 -21.09 5.73
N ALA A 176 -8.14 -22.24 6.15
CA ALA A 176 -7.52 -23.20 5.22
C ALA A 176 -8.54 -23.88 4.28
N GLU A 177 -9.83 -23.83 4.62
CA GLU A 177 -10.92 -24.46 3.87
C GLU A 177 -11.50 -23.54 2.78
N ASN A 178 -11.29 -22.22 2.88
CA ASN A 178 -11.81 -21.27 1.89
C ASN A 178 -10.96 -21.27 0.60
N LYS A 179 -11.27 -22.25 -0.26
CA LYS A 179 -10.67 -22.48 -1.59
C LYS A 179 -11.44 -21.83 -2.75
N THR A 180 -12.48 -21.04 -2.46
CA THR A 180 -13.38 -20.48 -3.49
C THR A 180 -13.50 -18.96 -3.45
N ALA A 181 -13.04 -18.29 -2.39
CA ALA A 181 -12.95 -16.83 -2.36
C ALA A 181 -12.07 -16.31 -3.50
N ARG A 182 -12.65 -15.47 -4.37
CA ARG A 182 -11.93 -14.77 -5.45
C ARG A 182 -11.44 -13.38 -5.05
N VAL A 183 -11.67 -12.98 -3.80
CA VAL A 183 -11.20 -11.72 -3.23
C VAL A 183 -10.38 -12.03 -1.99
N PHE A 184 -9.27 -11.31 -1.83
CA PHE A 184 -8.33 -11.56 -0.73
C PHE A 184 -7.94 -10.24 -0.06
N VAL A 185 -7.81 -10.28 1.27
CA VAL A 185 -7.27 -9.19 2.10
C VAL A 185 -5.97 -9.68 2.73
N LEU A 186 -4.84 -9.21 2.20
CA LEU A 186 -3.50 -9.53 2.70
C LEU A 186 -3.01 -8.43 3.63
N GLU A 187 -2.91 -8.73 4.92
CA GLU A 187 -2.38 -7.85 5.95
C GLU A 187 -0.86 -8.04 6.10
N TYR A 188 -0.10 -6.95 6.11
CA TYR A 188 1.26 -6.86 6.61
C TYR A 188 1.24 -6.10 7.94
N SER A 189 1.69 -6.76 9.01
CA SER A 189 1.47 -6.29 10.38
C SER A 189 2.66 -6.49 11.30
N ASP A 190 2.62 -5.80 12.44
CA ASP A 190 3.68 -5.70 13.43
C ASP A 190 3.06 -5.76 14.84
N PHE A 191 3.64 -6.58 15.73
CA PHE A 191 3.13 -6.83 17.08
C PHE A 191 3.33 -5.68 18.08
N GLN A 192 4.29 -4.77 17.85
CA GLN A 192 4.52 -3.57 18.65
C GLN A 192 3.80 -2.33 18.10
N CYS A 193 3.21 -2.42 16.89
CA CYS A 193 2.49 -1.30 16.27
C CYS A 193 1.07 -1.10 16.86
N PRO A 194 0.76 0.08 17.44
CA PRO A 194 -0.55 0.34 18.06
C PRO A 194 -1.70 0.43 17.04
N PHE A 195 -1.41 0.71 15.76
CA PHE A 195 -2.41 0.72 14.70
C PHE A 195 -2.77 -0.71 14.24
N CYS A 196 -1.81 -1.64 14.27
CA CYS A 196 -2.05 -3.07 14.00
C CYS A 196 -2.99 -3.65 15.07
N LYS A 197 -2.72 -3.40 16.36
CA LYS A 197 -3.63 -3.73 17.47
C LYS A 197 -5.05 -3.18 17.24
N ARG A 198 -5.16 -1.93 16.76
CA ARG A 198 -6.45 -1.25 16.57
C ARG A 198 -7.28 -1.88 15.44
N VAL A 199 -6.65 -2.21 14.31
CA VAL A 199 -7.36 -2.68 13.11
C VAL A 199 -7.86 -4.12 13.23
N GLN A 200 -7.30 -4.95 14.12
CA GLN A 200 -7.81 -6.31 14.35
C GLN A 200 -9.30 -6.34 14.74
N LYS A 201 -9.80 -5.35 15.49
CA LYS A 201 -11.25 -5.23 15.77
C LYS A 201 -12.09 -4.97 14.53
N THR A 202 -11.57 -4.21 13.56
CA THR A 202 -12.21 -4.02 12.24
C THR A 202 -12.19 -5.33 11.46
N LEU A 203 -11.02 -5.98 11.35
CA LEU A 203 -10.87 -7.23 10.61
C LEU A 203 -11.75 -8.36 11.16
N GLN A 204 -11.92 -8.47 12.48
CA GLN A 204 -12.86 -9.41 13.11
C GLN A 204 -14.32 -9.20 12.66
N LYS A 205 -14.75 -7.96 12.39
CA LYS A 205 -16.07 -7.68 11.82
C LYS A 205 -16.13 -8.02 10.34
N ILE A 206 -15.14 -7.58 9.55
CA ILE A 206 -15.07 -7.84 8.11
C ILE A 206 -15.05 -9.35 7.82
N ARG A 207 -14.31 -10.15 8.60
CA ARG A 207 -14.31 -11.63 8.54
C ARG A 207 -15.67 -12.26 8.85
N LYS A 208 -16.52 -11.61 9.65
CA LYS A 208 -17.91 -12.05 9.93
C LYS A 208 -18.90 -11.65 8.83
N ILE A 209 -18.66 -10.54 8.13
CA ILE A 209 -19.48 -10.10 6.99
C ILE A 209 -19.19 -10.98 5.76
N TYR A 210 -17.93 -11.36 5.54
CA TYR A 210 -17.48 -12.10 4.36
C TYR A 210 -16.83 -13.47 4.68
N PRO A 211 -17.50 -14.39 5.41
CA PRO A 211 -16.87 -15.62 5.91
C PRO A 211 -16.40 -16.59 4.82
N HIS A 212 -17.04 -16.56 3.64
CA HIS A 212 -16.73 -17.43 2.50
C HIS A 212 -16.37 -16.64 1.23
N ALA A 213 -16.86 -15.41 1.07
CA ALA A 213 -16.61 -14.60 -0.12
C ALA A 213 -15.18 -14.05 -0.20
N VAL A 214 -14.51 -13.87 0.95
CA VAL A 214 -13.18 -13.26 1.05
C VAL A 214 -12.25 -14.18 1.85
N GLN A 215 -11.01 -14.34 1.36
CA GLN A 215 -9.92 -14.95 2.11
C GLN A 215 -9.09 -13.85 2.80
N PHE A 216 -8.54 -14.15 3.97
CA PHE A 216 -7.68 -13.22 4.70
C PHE A 216 -6.32 -13.87 4.93
N GLY A 217 -5.25 -13.13 4.70
CA GLY A 217 -3.88 -13.56 4.97
C GLY A 217 -3.15 -12.57 5.87
N TYR A 218 -2.26 -13.07 6.71
CA TYR A 218 -1.36 -12.26 7.55
C TYR A 218 0.10 -12.53 7.20
N ARG A 219 0.90 -11.48 7.06
CA ARG A 219 2.35 -11.49 6.88
C ARG A 219 3.04 -10.59 7.90
N HIS A 220 4.27 -10.95 8.26
CA HIS A 220 5.05 -10.18 9.24
C HIS A 220 5.77 -9.02 8.57
N PHE A 221 5.64 -7.82 9.11
CA PHE A 221 6.43 -6.66 8.69
C PHE A 221 6.93 -5.89 9.93
N PRO A 222 7.74 -6.53 10.80
CA PRO A 222 8.28 -5.88 11.98
C PRO A 222 9.18 -4.70 11.57
N LEU A 223 8.89 -3.51 12.11
CA LEU A 223 9.59 -2.28 11.78
C LEU A 223 10.96 -2.23 12.50
N PRO A 224 12.00 -1.62 11.91
CA PRO A 224 13.36 -1.67 12.46
C PRO A 224 13.53 -0.97 13.81
N PHE A 225 12.59 -0.11 14.20
CA PHE A 225 12.53 0.56 15.50
C PHE A 225 11.63 -0.16 16.53
N HIS A 226 11.09 -1.33 16.17
CA HIS A 226 10.32 -2.22 17.03
C HIS A 226 11.18 -3.45 17.35
N GLU A 227 12.03 -3.31 18.37
CA GLU A 227 13.12 -4.24 18.73
C GLU A 227 12.64 -5.70 18.95
N GLU A 228 11.45 -5.87 19.55
CA GLU A 228 10.88 -7.18 19.89
C GLU A 228 10.03 -7.76 18.74
N ALA A 229 9.57 -6.95 17.79
CA ALA A 229 8.56 -7.37 16.81
C ALA A 229 9.08 -8.51 15.91
N LYS A 230 10.37 -8.52 15.53
CA LYS A 230 10.98 -9.65 14.80
C LYS A 230 10.98 -10.94 15.63
N SER A 231 11.19 -10.83 16.95
CA SER A 231 11.17 -11.96 17.88
C SER A 231 9.74 -12.49 18.08
N LEU A 232 8.77 -11.59 18.28
CA LEU A 232 7.35 -11.94 18.39
C LEU A 232 6.81 -12.58 17.11
N SER A 233 7.18 -12.06 15.93
CA SER A 233 6.85 -12.67 14.64
C SER A 233 7.31 -14.13 14.54
N GLN A 234 8.53 -14.42 14.99
CA GLN A 234 9.05 -15.79 15.02
C GLN A 234 8.32 -16.66 16.05
N ALA A 235 7.94 -16.11 17.22
CA ALA A 235 7.15 -16.83 18.21
C ALA A 235 5.78 -17.24 17.64
N VAL A 236 5.08 -16.37 16.90
CA VAL A 236 3.79 -16.74 16.27
C VAL A 236 3.97 -17.77 15.14
N GLU A 237 5.05 -17.72 14.37
CA GLU A 237 5.37 -18.80 13.42
C GLU A 237 5.72 -20.12 14.13
N CYS A 238 6.35 -20.11 15.31
CA CYS A 238 6.53 -21.32 16.12
C CYS A 238 5.19 -21.86 16.67
N ALA A 239 4.24 -20.98 17.00
CA ALA A 239 2.88 -21.39 17.35
C ALA A 239 2.13 -21.99 16.15
N ARG A 240 2.45 -21.57 14.91
CA ARG A 240 1.87 -22.10 13.67
C ARG A 240 2.08 -23.61 13.52
N ASP A 241 3.24 -24.12 13.93
CA ASP A 241 3.56 -25.55 13.88
C ASP A 241 2.58 -26.41 14.70
N GLN A 242 2.00 -25.83 15.76
CA GLN A 242 1.00 -26.46 16.62
C GLN A 242 -0.43 -25.94 16.35
N ASN A 243 -0.65 -25.29 15.20
CA ASN A 243 -1.91 -24.66 14.78
C ASN A 243 -2.44 -23.56 15.72
N LYS A 244 -1.54 -22.87 16.45
CA LYS A 244 -1.84 -21.82 17.43
C LYS A 244 -1.42 -20.40 17.02
N PHE A 245 -1.25 -20.18 15.72
CA PHE A 245 -0.89 -18.88 15.15
C PHE A 245 -1.89 -17.79 15.57
N TRP A 246 -3.19 -18.01 15.33
CA TRP A 246 -4.20 -16.96 15.49
C TRP A 246 -4.46 -16.61 16.96
N GLU A 247 -4.44 -17.60 17.84
CA GLU A 247 -4.58 -17.44 19.28
C GLU A 247 -3.42 -16.63 19.87
N LEU A 248 -2.17 -17.00 19.57
CA LEU A 248 -0.99 -16.27 20.07
C LEU A 248 -0.92 -14.85 19.50
N GLN A 249 -1.26 -14.68 18.22
CA GLN A 249 -1.40 -13.38 17.56
C GLN A 249 -2.43 -12.47 18.28
N SER A 250 -3.60 -13.00 18.65
CA SER A 250 -4.64 -12.22 19.34
C SER A 250 -4.16 -11.85 20.75
N TRP A 251 -3.58 -12.81 21.47
CA TRP A 251 -3.06 -12.57 22.82
C TRP A 251 -1.95 -11.51 22.82
N PHE A 252 -1.01 -11.57 21.86
CA PHE A 252 0.04 -10.55 21.71
C PHE A 252 -0.56 -9.16 21.48
N TYR A 253 -1.48 -9.01 20.53
CA TYR A 253 -2.11 -7.71 20.30
C TYR A 253 -2.88 -7.21 21.52
N GLU A 254 -3.58 -8.07 22.24
CA GLU A 254 -4.37 -7.67 23.41
C GLU A 254 -3.50 -7.29 24.61
N ASN A 255 -2.45 -8.07 24.91
CA ASN A 255 -1.78 -8.07 26.23
C ASN A 255 -0.32 -7.60 26.22
N LEU A 256 0.40 -7.62 25.09
CA LEU A 256 1.78 -7.14 25.06
C LEU A 256 1.88 -5.62 24.91
N SER A 257 2.90 -5.07 25.58
CA SER A 257 3.40 -3.72 25.35
C SER A 257 4.64 -3.77 24.45
N GLN A 258 5.20 -2.61 24.12
CA GLN A 258 6.43 -2.51 23.33
C GLN A 258 7.69 -3.06 24.04
N ALA A 259 7.61 -3.48 25.31
CA ALA A 259 8.70 -4.12 26.04
C ALA A 259 8.25 -5.49 26.59
N SER A 260 8.29 -6.51 25.72
CA SER A 260 7.90 -7.88 26.04
C SER A 260 9.08 -8.69 26.55
N THR A 261 8.96 -9.31 27.73
CA THR A 261 9.99 -10.20 28.26
C THR A 261 9.80 -11.64 27.77
N LYS A 262 10.89 -12.42 27.79
CA LYS A 262 10.89 -13.86 27.45
C LYS A 262 9.80 -14.65 28.19
N ASP A 263 9.65 -14.41 29.48
CA ASP A 263 8.67 -15.13 30.30
C ASP A 263 7.22 -14.77 29.95
N LYS A 264 6.95 -13.52 29.55
CA LYS A 264 5.63 -13.11 29.05
C LYS A 264 5.28 -13.82 27.75
N VAL A 265 6.23 -14.03 26.85
CA VAL A 265 6.01 -14.78 25.60
C VAL A 265 5.77 -16.28 25.87
N LEU A 266 6.52 -16.88 26.81
CA LEU A 266 6.30 -18.27 27.21
C LEU A 266 4.96 -18.46 27.93
N GLU A 267 4.48 -17.47 28.70
CA GLU A 267 3.15 -17.50 29.31
C GLU A 267 2.04 -17.31 28.26
N ALA A 268 2.20 -16.37 27.33
CA ALA A 268 1.30 -16.17 26.20
C ALA A 268 1.10 -17.47 25.39
N ALA A 269 2.20 -18.20 25.14
CA ALA A 269 2.19 -19.49 24.47
C ALA A 269 1.33 -20.53 25.22
N ARG A 270 1.50 -20.67 26.54
CA ARG A 270 0.65 -21.57 27.36
C ARG A 270 -0.83 -21.18 27.30
N ILE A 271 -1.13 -19.90 27.51
CA ILE A 271 -2.52 -19.38 27.49
C ILE A 271 -3.17 -19.59 26.12
N SER A 272 -2.39 -19.49 25.03
CA SER A 272 -2.84 -19.74 23.65
C SER A 272 -3.09 -21.22 23.34
N GLY A 273 -2.80 -22.13 24.28
CA GLY A 273 -3.03 -23.56 24.16
C GLY A 273 -1.95 -24.31 23.36
N ILE A 274 -0.71 -23.80 23.34
CA ILE A 274 0.46 -24.52 22.84
C ILE A 274 0.72 -25.71 23.78
N LYS A 275 0.84 -26.91 23.21
CA LYS A 275 0.89 -28.17 23.96
C LYS A 275 2.32 -28.63 24.20
N ASP A 276 3.15 -28.61 23.17
CA ASP A 276 4.58 -28.90 23.29
C ASP A 276 5.34 -27.60 23.49
N MET A 277 5.52 -27.24 24.77
CA MET A 277 6.23 -26.03 25.16
C MET A 277 7.74 -26.14 24.94
N ASP A 278 8.33 -27.34 24.90
CA ASP A 278 9.76 -27.51 24.69
C ASP A 278 10.11 -27.42 23.19
N GLU A 279 9.28 -27.98 22.31
CA GLU A 279 9.36 -27.72 20.86
C GLU A 279 9.21 -26.23 20.56
N PHE A 280 8.17 -25.57 21.11
CA PHE A 280 7.95 -24.14 20.92
C PHE A 280 9.17 -23.31 21.39
N LYS A 281 9.67 -23.60 22.59
CA LYS A 281 10.82 -22.93 23.20
C LYS A 281 12.08 -23.11 22.35
N SER A 282 12.32 -24.32 21.85
CA SER A 282 13.43 -24.66 20.96
C SER A 282 13.31 -23.95 19.61
N CYS A 283 12.13 -24.01 18.98
CA CYS A 283 11.82 -23.33 17.72
C CYS A 283 12.11 -21.83 17.80
N TRP A 284 11.61 -21.17 18.85
CA TRP A 284 11.72 -19.73 19.00
C TRP A 284 13.15 -19.29 19.35
N GLN A 285 13.84 -20.01 20.25
CA GLN A 285 15.20 -19.64 20.67
C GLN A 285 16.26 -19.93 19.62
N ASN A 286 16.05 -20.94 18.77
CA ASN A 286 16.95 -21.26 17.67
C ASN A 286 16.63 -20.47 16.37
N GLY A 287 15.67 -19.53 16.43
CA GLY A 287 15.34 -18.67 15.29
C GLY A 287 14.80 -19.40 14.06
N LYS A 288 14.09 -20.54 14.24
CA LYS A 288 13.64 -21.45 13.16
C LYS A 288 12.96 -20.71 11.99
N TYR A 289 12.25 -19.62 12.29
CA TYR A 289 11.47 -18.84 11.34
C TYR A 289 12.02 -17.46 10.99
N GLU A 290 13.24 -17.12 11.39
CA GLU A 290 13.90 -15.86 11.03
C GLU A 290 13.85 -15.58 9.52
N LYS A 291 14.29 -16.55 8.70
CA LYS A 291 14.29 -16.43 7.23
C LYS A 291 12.89 -16.26 6.62
N ARG A 292 11.83 -16.73 7.28
CA ARG A 292 10.43 -16.55 6.85
C ARG A 292 10.00 -15.10 7.10
N VAL A 293 10.23 -14.59 8.31
CA VAL A 293 9.92 -13.20 8.68
C VAL A 293 10.70 -12.22 7.79
N GLU A 294 11.98 -12.48 7.53
CA GLU A 294 12.77 -11.66 6.61
C GLU A 294 12.30 -11.73 5.16
N LYS A 295 11.73 -12.86 4.71
CA LYS A 295 11.11 -12.96 3.39
C LYS A 295 9.84 -12.12 3.33
N ASP A 296 9.01 -12.13 4.38
CA ASP A 296 7.82 -11.27 4.44
C ASP A 296 8.19 -9.77 4.38
N ILE A 297 9.23 -9.35 5.10
CA ILE A 297 9.75 -7.97 5.02
C ILE A 297 10.23 -7.66 3.60
N ARG A 298 11.09 -8.50 2.99
CA ARG A 298 11.62 -8.26 1.64
C ARG A 298 10.52 -8.20 0.57
N ASP A 299 9.57 -9.13 0.61
CA ASP A 299 8.45 -9.15 -0.33
C ASP A 299 7.54 -7.93 -0.15
N GLY A 300 7.31 -7.48 1.09
CA GLY A 300 6.57 -6.25 1.39
C GLY A 300 7.28 -4.99 0.88
N VAL A 301 8.59 -4.87 1.11
CA VAL A 301 9.41 -3.77 0.59
C VAL A 301 9.39 -3.77 -0.95
N LYS A 302 9.47 -4.94 -1.59
CA LYS A 302 9.41 -5.08 -3.06
C LYS A 302 8.12 -4.52 -3.67
N ILE A 303 6.99 -4.62 -2.96
CA ILE A 303 5.70 -4.04 -3.40
C ILE A 303 5.44 -2.63 -2.82
N GLY A 304 6.45 -1.99 -2.23
CA GLY A 304 6.39 -0.59 -1.78
C GLY A 304 5.85 -0.36 -0.37
N ILE A 305 5.76 -1.39 0.49
CA ILE A 305 5.35 -1.23 1.89
C ILE A 305 6.47 -0.56 2.70
N GLN A 306 6.09 0.47 3.46
CA GLN A 306 7.00 1.27 4.29
C GLN A 306 6.61 1.32 5.77
N GLY A 307 5.46 0.75 6.14
CA GLY A 307 4.88 0.87 7.49
C GLY A 307 3.79 -0.15 7.73
N THR A 308 3.23 -0.15 8.93
CA THR A 308 2.21 -1.11 9.35
C THR A 308 1.05 -0.44 10.11
N PRO A 309 -0.17 -1.00 10.05
CA PRO A 309 -0.57 -2.11 9.20
C PRO A 309 -0.70 -1.62 7.75
N THR A 310 -0.38 -2.47 6.80
CA THR A 310 -0.65 -2.23 5.36
C THR A 310 -1.42 -3.42 4.80
N PHE A 311 -2.39 -3.14 3.95
CA PHE A 311 -3.29 -4.11 3.36
C PHE A 311 -3.17 -4.09 1.85
N LEU A 312 -3.24 -5.24 1.21
CA LEU A 312 -3.59 -5.37 -0.21
C LEU A 312 -4.96 -6.04 -0.30
N VAL A 313 -5.89 -5.40 -1.00
CA VAL A 313 -7.27 -5.88 -1.19
C VAL A 313 -7.58 -5.94 -2.67
N GLY A 314 -7.88 -7.13 -3.18
CA GLY A 314 -8.02 -7.33 -4.62
C GLY A 314 -8.56 -8.69 -5.04
N SER A 315 -8.64 -8.89 -6.35
CA SER A 315 -8.90 -10.19 -6.97
C SER A 315 -7.78 -11.16 -6.61
N TYR A 316 -8.13 -12.43 -6.37
CA TYR A 316 -7.20 -13.48 -5.96
C TYR A 316 -7.25 -14.66 -6.91
N ASP A 317 -6.10 -14.95 -7.48
CA ASP A 317 -5.84 -16.13 -8.30
C ASP A 317 -5.26 -17.24 -7.42
N HIS A 318 -5.98 -18.36 -7.32
CA HIS A 318 -5.56 -19.54 -6.56
C HIS A 318 -4.47 -20.35 -7.26
N GLU A 319 -4.34 -20.25 -8.58
CA GLU A 319 -3.32 -21.01 -9.34
C GLU A 319 -1.94 -20.36 -9.18
N SER A 320 -1.85 -19.05 -9.39
CA SER A 320 -0.59 -18.31 -9.18
C SER A 320 -0.33 -17.91 -7.72
N GLY A 321 -1.35 -17.94 -6.86
CA GLY A 321 -1.27 -17.45 -5.48
C GLY A 321 -1.08 -15.93 -5.39
N MET A 322 -1.51 -15.18 -6.40
CA MET A 322 -1.34 -13.74 -6.51
C MET A 322 -2.63 -12.98 -6.18
N VAL A 323 -2.49 -11.88 -5.43
CA VAL A 323 -3.54 -10.89 -5.21
C VAL A 323 -3.24 -9.68 -6.08
N SER A 324 -4.23 -9.18 -6.83
CA SER A 324 -4.13 -8.00 -7.69
C SER A 324 -5.19 -6.98 -7.26
N GLY A 325 -4.78 -5.85 -6.66
CA GLY A 325 -5.73 -4.79 -6.32
C GLY A 325 -5.14 -3.55 -5.65
N GLU A 326 -5.93 -2.95 -4.76
CA GLU A 326 -5.65 -1.69 -4.06
C GLU A 326 -4.86 -1.91 -2.76
N MET A 327 -3.86 -1.07 -2.51
CA MET A 327 -3.12 -1.04 -1.24
C MET A 327 -3.60 0.07 -0.30
N PHE A 328 -3.73 -0.23 0.99
CA PHE A 328 -4.10 0.72 2.05
C PHE A 328 -3.12 0.67 3.21
N SER A 329 -2.83 1.82 3.83
CA SER A 329 -1.93 1.91 4.99
C SER A 329 -2.63 2.52 6.20
N GLY A 330 -2.24 2.09 7.39
CA GLY A 330 -2.79 2.56 8.67
C GLY A 330 -4.05 1.82 9.12
N ALA A 331 -4.67 2.28 10.20
CA ALA A 331 -5.88 1.67 10.78
C ALA A 331 -7.12 1.98 9.92
N VAL A 332 -7.29 1.25 8.81
CA VAL A 332 -8.37 1.39 7.84
C VAL A 332 -9.76 1.19 8.48
N SER A 333 -10.73 2.00 8.05
CA SER A 333 -12.12 1.94 8.51
C SER A 333 -12.88 0.74 7.94
N GLU A 334 -13.89 0.30 8.67
CA GLU A 334 -14.83 -0.76 8.24
C GLU A 334 -15.48 -0.43 6.89
N GLU A 335 -15.91 0.83 6.70
CA GLU A 335 -16.49 1.34 5.46
C GLU A 335 -15.53 1.21 4.26
N LYS A 336 -14.24 1.58 4.41
CA LYS A 336 -13.28 1.49 3.30
C LYS A 336 -12.96 0.03 2.96
N PHE A 337 -12.92 -0.88 3.94
CA PHE A 337 -12.82 -2.32 3.67
C PHE A 337 -14.05 -2.81 2.89
N VAL A 338 -15.26 -2.58 3.40
CA VAL A 338 -16.53 -2.99 2.75
C VAL A 338 -16.58 -2.46 1.31
N LYS A 339 -16.42 -1.15 1.10
CA LYS A 339 -16.47 -0.52 -0.22
C LYS A 339 -15.48 -1.13 -1.22
N THR A 340 -14.29 -1.50 -0.76
CA THR A 340 -13.26 -2.10 -1.63
C THR A 340 -13.54 -3.57 -1.90
N ILE A 341 -13.95 -4.33 -0.89
CA ILE A 341 -14.32 -5.75 -1.03
C ILE A 341 -15.48 -5.88 -2.02
N GLU A 342 -16.53 -5.08 -1.90
CA GLU A 342 -17.67 -5.09 -2.83
C GLU A 342 -17.26 -4.74 -4.27
N LYS A 343 -16.32 -3.80 -4.47
CA LYS A 343 -15.73 -3.50 -5.80
C LYS A 343 -15.14 -4.77 -6.43
N TYR A 344 -14.28 -5.50 -5.71
CA TYR A 344 -13.62 -6.69 -6.26
C TYR A 344 -14.53 -7.93 -6.33
N LEU A 345 -15.53 -8.06 -5.45
CA LEU A 345 -16.57 -9.09 -5.57
C LEU A 345 -17.43 -8.87 -6.83
N ALA A 346 -17.80 -7.62 -7.13
CA ALA A 346 -18.53 -7.30 -8.36
C ALA A 346 -17.72 -7.56 -9.64
N LEU A 347 -16.42 -7.22 -9.64
CA LEU A 347 -15.51 -7.47 -10.77
C LEU A 347 -15.35 -8.98 -11.03
N THR A 348 -14.92 -9.75 -10.03
CA THR A 348 -14.70 -11.20 -10.14
C THR A 348 -15.99 -12.01 -10.34
N GLY A 349 -17.15 -11.45 -9.95
CA GLY A 349 -18.47 -12.00 -10.27
C GLY A 349 -18.94 -11.70 -11.69
N THR A 350 -18.38 -10.68 -12.34
CA THR A 350 -18.67 -10.31 -13.75
C THR A 350 -17.76 -11.09 -14.70
N GLU A 351 -16.47 -11.22 -14.40
CA GLU A 351 -15.51 -11.99 -15.20
C GLU A 351 -15.95 -13.45 -15.39
N ALA A 352 -16.39 -14.11 -14.31
CA ALA A 352 -16.90 -15.49 -14.36
C ALA A 352 -18.28 -15.66 -15.02
N LYS A 353 -18.94 -14.56 -15.43
CA LYS A 353 -20.12 -14.61 -16.30
C LYS A 353 -19.78 -14.41 -17.78
N LEU A 354 -18.59 -13.88 -18.07
CA LEU A 354 -18.08 -13.64 -19.42
C LEU A 354 -17.22 -14.80 -19.91
N ASN A 355 -16.49 -15.45 -18.99
CA ASN A 355 -15.74 -16.70 -19.20
C ASN A 355 -16.32 -17.80 -18.29
N PRO A 356 -17.41 -18.48 -18.70
CA PRO A 356 -18.10 -19.52 -17.91
C PRO A 356 -17.38 -20.88 -17.90
#